data_AF-A0A8S2XUF9-F1
#
_entry.id   AF-A0A8S2XUF9-F1
#
_cell.length_a   1.000
_cell.length_b   1.000
_cell.length_c   1.000
_cell.angle_alpha   90.00
_cell.angle_beta   90.00
_cell.angle_gamma   90.00
#
_symmetry.space_group_name_H-M   'P 1'
#
loop_
_entity.id
_entity.type
_entity.pdbx_description
1 polymer ?
#
loop_
_entity_poly.entity_id
_entity_poly.type
_entity_poly.pdbx_seq_one_letter_code
_entity_poly.pdbx_strand_id
1 'polypeptide(L)'
;FQSVFINSSANDDRNEINVRNLYKKTAALSFIPPTAVKDLWTQTMDEYDTINEIIPFLDYVTETWIEDSLFDISLWNYYDFPSCRTNNNVEGWHYRLNSSLNNVAHPGFYTFIQSIQNNHACNIALKKMCTKQNSLPPCKKLYVNRNHRLRNLEDRSVRSCLA
;
A
#
# COMPACT_ATOMS: atom_id res chain seq x y z
N PHE A 1 -45.25 17.72 17.66
CA PHE A 1 -45.28 16.50 16.83
C PHE A 1 -44.41 16.58 15.56
N GLN A 2 -43.97 17.76 15.10
CA GLN A 2 -43.11 17.90 13.91
C GLN A 2 -41.59 17.85 14.21
N SER A 3 -41.19 17.93 15.49
CA SER A 3 -39.77 17.97 15.92
C SER A 3 -39.11 16.60 16.13
N VAL A 4 -39.88 15.52 16.28
CA VAL A 4 -39.33 14.17 16.55
C VAL A 4 -38.87 13.48 15.26
N PHE A 5 -39.58 13.69 14.15
CA PHE A 5 -39.25 13.06 12.87
C PHE A 5 -37.98 13.64 12.22
N ILE A 6 -37.70 14.93 12.40
CA ILE A 6 -36.48 15.58 11.89
C ILE A 6 -35.23 15.09 12.65
N ASN A 7 -35.34 14.88 13.96
CA ASN A 7 -34.24 14.38 14.78
C ASN A 7 -33.90 12.92 14.46
N SER A 8 -34.87 12.07 14.12
CA SER A 8 -34.61 10.67 13.76
C SER A 8 -33.82 10.54 12.45
N SER A 9 -34.20 11.27 11.40
CA SER A 9 -33.50 11.25 10.11
C SER A 9 -32.09 11.85 10.23
N ALA A 10 -31.94 12.96 10.96
CA ALA A 10 -30.65 13.61 11.13
C ALA A 10 -29.69 12.85 12.07
N ASN A 11 -30.21 11.94 12.90
CA ASN A 11 -29.39 11.05 13.73
C ASN A 11 -28.95 9.82 12.95
N ASP A 12 -29.81 9.29 12.09
CA ASP A 12 -29.50 8.18 11.16
C ASP A 12 -28.41 8.58 10.16
N ASP A 13 -28.54 9.75 9.51
CA ASP A 13 -27.52 10.29 8.60
C ASP A 13 -26.16 10.52 9.29
N ARG A 14 -26.18 10.97 10.56
CA ARG A 14 -24.95 11.18 11.36
C ARG A 14 -24.31 9.85 11.73
N ASN A 15 -25.09 8.85 12.08
CA ASN A 15 -24.60 7.51 12.39
C ASN A 15 -23.98 6.86 11.14
N GLU A 16 -24.57 7.02 9.96
CA GLU A 16 -23.97 6.53 8.70
C GLU A 16 -22.60 7.18 8.42
N ILE A 17 -22.50 8.50 8.61
CA ILE A 17 -21.23 9.24 8.45
C ILE A 17 -20.19 8.76 9.47
N ASN A 18 -20.60 8.51 10.71
CA ASN A 18 -19.73 8.01 11.77
C ASN A 18 -19.20 6.60 11.47
N VAL A 19 -20.08 5.68 11.06
CA VAL A 19 -19.72 4.32 10.62
C VAL A 19 -18.73 4.36 9.46
N ARG A 20 -18.98 5.20 8.46
CA ARG A 20 -18.08 5.36 7.31
C ARG A 20 -16.69 5.85 7.74
N ASN A 21 -16.62 6.75 8.71
CA ASN A 21 -15.36 7.26 9.22
C ASN A 21 -14.61 6.20 10.03
N LEU A 22 -15.31 5.36 10.81
CA LEU A 22 -14.70 4.23 11.50
C LEU A 22 -14.00 3.28 10.52
N TYR A 23 -14.68 2.84 9.44
CA TYR A 23 -14.05 1.95 8.46
C TYR A 23 -12.81 2.56 7.82
N LYS A 24 -12.82 3.87 7.57
CA LYS A 24 -11.64 4.58 7.05
C LYS A 24 -10.52 4.62 8.07
N LYS A 25 -10.81 4.87 9.35
CA LYS A 25 -9.82 4.83 10.44
C LYS A 25 -9.21 3.45 10.58
N THR A 26 -10.03 2.39 10.56
CA THR A 26 -9.55 0.99 10.60
C THR A 26 -8.61 0.69 9.42
N ALA A 27 -8.97 1.07 8.20
CA ALA A 27 -8.09 0.89 7.04
C ALA A 27 -6.77 1.70 7.15
N ALA A 28 -6.84 2.89 7.75
CA ALA A 28 -5.70 3.76 7.93
C ALA A 28 -4.67 3.24 8.95
N LEU A 29 -5.04 2.32 9.85
CA LEU A 29 -4.11 1.67 10.79
C LEU A 29 -2.90 1.04 10.09
N SER A 30 -3.08 0.58 8.84
CA SER A 30 -2.00 -0.01 8.05
C SER A 30 -0.89 0.99 7.72
N PHE A 31 -1.13 2.30 7.84
CA PHE A 31 -0.17 3.35 7.51
C PHE A 31 0.41 4.06 8.74
N ILE A 32 0.23 3.51 9.94
CA ILE A 32 0.66 4.10 11.21
C ILE A 32 1.81 3.25 11.78
N PRO A 33 2.76 3.82 12.55
CA PRO A 33 3.81 3.03 13.20
C PRO A 33 3.24 1.83 13.94
N PRO A 34 3.79 0.60 13.77
CA PRO A 34 3.29 -0.61 14.42
C PRO A 34 3.14 -0.49 15.95
N THR A 35 4.01 0.29 16.58
CA THR A 35 3.98 0.55 18.02
C THR A 35 2.78 1.39 18.46
N ALA A 36 2.23 2.23 17.59
CA ALA A 36 1.12 3.13 17.89
C ALA A 36 -0.25 2.56 17.46
N VAL A 37 -0.28 1.44 16.73
CA VAL A 37 -1.51 0.83 16.20
C VAL A 37 -2.48 0.46 17.31
N LYS A 38 -2.00 -0.17 18.39
CA LYS A 38 -2.84 -0.62 19.51
C LYS A 38 -3.47 0.57 20.24
N ASP A 39 -2.66 1.54 20.63
CA ASP A 39 -3.10 2.73 21.35
C ASP A 39 -4.15 3.53 20.56
N LEU A 40 -3.94 3.68 19.24
CA LEU A 40 -4.87 4.41 18.38
C LEU A 40 -6.17 3.61 18.12
N TRP A 41 -6.09 2.28 18.10
CA TRP A 41 -7.27 1.44 17.99
C TRP A 41 -8.15 1.55 19.24
N THR A 42 -7.57 1.53 20.44
CA THR A 42 -8.31 1.74 21.70
C THR A 42 -9.02 3.09 21.71
N GLN A 43 -8.33 4.17 21.32
CA GLN A 43 -8.96 5.50 21.19
C GLN A 43 -10.11 5.50 20.17
N THR A 44 -9.94 4.77 19.06
CA THR A 44 -11.00 4.62 18.07
C THR A 44 -12.20 3.88 18.66
N MET A 45 -12.00 2.81 19.44
CA MET A 45 -13.10 2.11 20.09
C MET A 45 -13.89 3.02 21.04
N ASP A 46 -13.20 3.79 21.88
CA ASP A 46 -13.82 4.73 22.83
C ASP A 46 -14.68 5.81 22.12
N GLU A 47 -14.38 6.17 20.88
CA GLU A 47 -15.16 7.12 20.10
C GLU A 47 -16.48 6.55 19.54
N TYR A 48 -16.56 5.22 19.36
CA TYR A 48 -17.66 4.55 18.64
C TYR A 48 -18.42 3.50 19.49
N ASP A 49 -18.05 3.31 20.76
CA ASP A 49 -18.65 2.34 21.68
C ASP A 49 -20.17 2.56 21.93
N THR A 50 -20.64 3.78 21.70
CA THR A 50 -22.05 4.19 21.83
C THR A 50 -22.98 3.59 20.77
N ILE A 51 -22.46 3.01 19.68
CA ILE A 51 -23.26 2.47 18.58
C ILE A 51 -23.27 0.94 18.64
N ASN A 52 -24.36 0.38 19.19
CA ASN A 52 -24.49 -1.06 19.43
C ASN A 52 -24.33 -1.92 18.17
N GLU A 53 -24.78 -1.43 17.01
CA GLU A 53 -24.71 -2.15 15.74
C GLU A 53 -23.27 -2.38 15.25
N ILE A 54 -22.31 -1.60 15.77
CA ILE A 54 -20.90 -1.62 15.35
C ILE A 54 -20.05 -2.49 16.29
N ILE A 55 -20.49 -2.76 17.51
CA ILE A 55 -19.75 -3.55 18.51
C ILE A 55 -19.21 -4.87 17.92
N PRO A 56 -20.00 -5.68 17.17
CA PRO A 56 -19.49 -6.93 16.58
C PRO A 56 -18.33 -6.72 15.60
N PHE A 57 -18.28 -5.56 14.93
CA PHE A 57 -17.18 -5.20 14.04
C PHE A 57 -15.93 -4.79 14.84
N LEU A 58 -16.10 -4.03 15.93
CA LEU A 58 -14.97 -3.64 16.80
C LEU A 58 -14.33 -4.88 17.43
N ASP A 59 -15.14 -5.80 17.96
CA ASP A 59 -14.67 -7.06 18.54
C ASP A 59 -13.90 -7.89 17.50
N TYR A 60 -14.50 -8.06 16.30
CA TYR A 60 -13.86 -8.78 15.20
C TYR A 60 -12.48 -8.19 14.84
N VAL A 61 -12.38 -6.87 14.70
CA VAL A 61 -11.11 -6.23 14.33
C VAL A 61 -10.07 -6.39 15.44
N THR A 62 -10.50 -6.22 16.69
CA THR A 62 -9.63 -6.34 17.87
C THR A 62 -9.02 -7.73 17.94
N GLU A 63 -9.85 -8.78 17.92
CA GLU A 63 -9.40 -10.17 18.04
C GLU A 63 -8.62 -10.68 16.83
N THR A 64 -8.99 -10.24 15.62
CA THR A 64 -8.38 -10.77 14.39
C THR A 64 -7.04 -10.09 14.08
N TRP A 65 -6.94 -8.77 14.30
CA TRP A 65 -5.87 -7.94 13.74
C TRP A 65 -5.05 -7.16 14.77
N ILE A 66 -5.51 -6.98 16.02
CA ILE A 66 -4.88 -6.06 16.99
C ILE A 66 -4.35 -6.77 18.24
N GLU A 67 -5.22 -7.44 19.01
CA GLU A 67 -4.88 -8.13 20.26
C GLU A 67 -4.83 -9.64 20.04
N ASP A 68 -3.74 -10.28 20.48
CA ASP A 68 -3.47 -11.72 20.24
C ASP A 68 -3.83 -12.18 18.82
N SER A 69 -3.53 -11.28 17.87
CA SER A 69 -4.07 -11.28 16.52
C SER A 69 -3.74 -12.58 15.80
N LEU A 70 -4.74 -13.17 15.14
CA LEU A 70 -4.54 -14.24 14.16
C LEU A 70 -3.54 -13.82 13.07
N PHE A 71 -3.53 -12.53 12.73
CA PHE A 71 -2.60 -11.94 11.78
C PHE A 71 -1.76 -10.85 12.44
N ASP A 72 -0.49 -11.16 12.70
CA ASP A 72 0.47 -10.22 13.27
C ASP A 72 0.51 -8.89 12.50
N ILE A 73 0.69 -7.79 13.23
CA ILE A 73 0.72 -6.41 12.70
C ILE A 73 1.76 -6.30 11.59
N SER A 74 2.88 -7.00 11.71
CA SER A 74 3.94 -7.02 10.69
C SER A 74 3.49 -7.53 9.31
N LEU A 75 2.42 -8.33 9.25
CA LEU A 75 1.91 -8.93 8.01
C LEU A 75 1.18 -7.90 7.15
N TRP A 76 0.41 -7.01 7.77
CA TRP A 76 -0.51 -6.11 7.09
C TRP A 76 -0.12 -4.62 7.21
N ASN A 77 0.70 -4.27 8.20
CA ASN A 77 1.19 -2.90 8.34
C ASN A 77 2.16 -2.54 7.20
N TYR A 78 2.01 -1.32 6.70
CA TYR A 78 2.68 -0.77 5.55
C TYR A 78 3.50 0.48 5.87
N TYR A 79 3.58 0.88 7.14
CA TYR A 79 4.24 2.12 7.56
C TYR A 79 5.70 2.19 7.08
N ASP A 80 6.46 1.14 7.33
CA ASP A 80 7.87 1.05 6.92
C ASP A 80 8.08 0.22 5.64
N PHE A 81 7.03 0.00 4.83
CA PHE A 81 7.17 -0.89 3.68
C PHE A 81 8.03 -0.25 2.57
N PRO A 82 9.25 -0.78 2.30
CA PRO A 82 10.26 -0.06 1.54
C PRO A 82 10.07 -0.14 0.01
N SER A 83 9.02 -0.81 -0.47
CA SER A 83 8.81 -1.00 -1.90
C SER A 83 7.43 -0.55 -2.34
N CYS A 84 7.38 0.28 -3.36
CA CYS A 84 6.15 0.52 -4.09
C CYS A 84 5.62 -0.82 -4.64
N ARG A 85 4.51 -1.33 -4.09
CA ARG A 85 3.80 -2.57 -4.51
C ARG A 85 3.19 -2.48 -5.90
N THR A 86 3.97 -2.03 -6.87
CA THR A 86 3.59 -2.07 -8.27
C THR A 86 4.31 -3.25 -8.90
N ASN A 87 3.55 -4.16 -9.48
CA ASN A 87 4.03 -5.20 -10.40
C ASN A 87 4.73 -4.62 -11.65
N ASN A 88 4.82 -3.29 -11.78
CA ASN A 88 5.58 -2.55 -12.81
C ASN A 88 6.95 -3.14 -13.14
N ASN A 89 7.68 -3.69 -12.17
CA ASN A 89 8.97 -4.33 -12.42
C ASN A 89 8.82 -5.64 -13.22
N VAL A 90 7.87 -6.48 -12.83
CA VAL A 90 7.53 -7.73 -13.51
C VAL A 90 6.86 -7.45 -14.86
N GLU A 91 5.90 -6.53 -14.91
CA GLU A 91 5.27 -6.08 -16.15
C GLU A 91 6.30 -5.49 -17.13
N GLY A 92 7.22 -4.65 -16.62
CA GLY A 92 8.30 -4.09 -17.41
C GLY A 92 9.28 -5.16 -17.91
N TRP A 93 9.54 -6.20 -17.12
CA TRP A 93 10.33 -7.35 -17.56
C TRP A 93 9.61 -8.16 -18.65
N HIS A 94 8.32 -8.48 -18.47
CA HIS A 94 7.50 -9.15 -19.49
C HIS A 94 7.44 -8.33 -20.79
N TYR A 95 7.23 -7.02 -20.69
CA TYR A 95 7.20 -6.13 -21.86
C TYR A 95 8.51 -6.18 -22.65
N ARG A 96 9.65 -6.11 -21.97
CA ARG A 96 10.98 -6.20 -22.60
C ARG A 96 11.21 -7.56 -23.25
N LEU A 97 10.83 -8.65 -22.57
CA LEU A 97 10.97 -10.00 -23.09
C LEU A 97 10.12 -10.19 -24.36
N ASN A 98 8.84 -9.80 -24.31
CA ASN A 98 7.93 -9.86 -25.46
C ASN A 98 8.44 -9.01 -26.62
N SER A 99 8.92 -7.79 -26.35
CA SER A 99 9.52 -6.95 -27.38
C SER A 99 10.76 -7.58 -28.01
N SER A 100 11.61 -8.27 -27.24
CA SER A 100 12.77 -8.99 -27.78
C SER A 100 12.41 -10.20 -28.65
N LEU A 101 11.20 -10.73 -28.44
CA LEU A 101 10.61 -11.84 -29.20
C LEU A 101 9.69 -11.34 -30.32
N ASN A 102 9.77 -10.07 -30.70
CA ASN A 102 8.93 -9.43 -31.72
C ASN A 102 7.42 -9.54 -31.44
N ASN A 103 7.02 -9.61 -30.17
CA ASN A 103 5.64 -9.78 -29.70
C ASN A 103 4.94 -11.04 -30.27
N VAL A 104 5.70 -12.08 -30.59
CA VAL A 104 5.15 -13.37 -31.01
C VAL A 104 4.62 -14.11 -29.79
N ALA A 105 3.36 -14.56 -29.83
CA ALA A 105 2.72 -15.27 -28.72
C ALA A 105 3.38 -16.62 -28.41
N HIS A 106 3.86 -17.31 -29.44
CA HIS A 106 4.51 -18.62 -29.34
C HIS A 106 5.86 -18.61 -30.06
N PRO A 107 6.90 -18.00 -29.47
CA PRO A 107 8.23 -18.04 -30.04
C PRO A 107 8.74 -19.49 -30.08
N GLY A 108 9.57 -19.81 -31.08
CA GLY A 108 10.28 -21.09 -31.11
C GLY A 108 11.08 -21.31 -29.83
N PHE A 109 11.16 -22.55 -29.36
CA PHE A 109 11.81 -22.87 -28.08
C PHE A 109 13.23 -22.30 -27.98
N TYR A 110 14.05 -22.44 -29.03
CA TYR A 110 15.42 -21.92 -29.04
C TYR A 110 15.49 -20.39 -29.01
N THR A 111 14.59 -19.70 -29.73
CA THR A 111 14.57 -18.23 -29.75
C THR A 111 14.12 -17.66 -28.39
N PHE A 112 13.19 -18.36 -27.73
CA PHE A 112 12.79 -18.06 -26.36
C PHE A 112 13.96 -18.18 -25.37
N ILE A 113 14.65 -19.33 -25.37
CA ILE A 113 15.80 -19.56 -24.48
C ILE A 113 16.90 -18.52 -24.72
N GLN A 114 17.22 -18.23 -25.98
CA GLN A 114 18.25 -17.23 -26.32
C GLN A 114 17.86 -15.83 -25.82
N SER A 115 16.58 -15.46 -25.91
CA SER A 115 16.08 -14.17 -25.43
C SER A 115 16.18 -14.04 -23.90
N ILE A 116 15.91 -15.13 -23.17
CA ILE A 116 16.12 -15.18 -21.72
C ILE A 116 17.59 -15.02 -21.37
N GLN A 117 18.48 -15.76 -22.03
CA GLN A 117 19.92 -15.69 -21.79
C GLN A 117 20.46 -14.28 -22.03
N ASN A 118 20.05 -13.63 -23.12
CA ASN A 118 20.42 -12.26 -23.45
C ASN A 118 19.91 -11.26 -22.41
N ASN A 119 18.66 -11.38 -21.97
CA ASN A 119 18.09 -10.54 -20.91
C ASN A 119 18.86 -10.71 -19.59
N HIS A 120 19.20 -11.95 -19.22
CA HIS A 120 19.97 -12.24 -18.01
C HIS A 120 21.38 -11.64 -18.07
N ALA A 121 22.09 -11.79 -19.20
CA ALA A 121 23.40 -11.18 -19.40
C ALA A 121 23.36 -9.64 -19.29
N CYS A 122 22.34 -9.00 -19.88
CA CYS A 122 22.14 -7.56 -19.79
C CYS A 122 21.88 -7.10 -18.34
N ASN A 123 21.02 -7.81 -17.60
CA ASN A 123 20.74 -7.51 -16.20
C ASN A 123 21.97 -7.67 -15.30
N ILE A 124 22.80 -8.69 -15.52
CA ILE A 124 24.07 -8.85 -14.80
C ILE A 124 25.02 -7.68 -15.09
N ALA A 125 25.15 -7.28 -16.36
CA ALA A 125 25.99 -6.16 -16.74
C ALA A 125 25.53 -4.85 -16.08
N LEU A 126 24.22 -4.57 -16.10
CA LEU A 126 23.62 -3.43 -15.43
C LEU A 126 23.87 -3.45 -13.93
N LYS A 127 23.65 -4.59 -13.26
CA LYS A 127 23.92 -4.74 -11.82
C LYS A 127 25.39 -4.45 -11.50
N LYS A 128 26.33 -4.97 -12.30
CA LYS A 128 27.77 -4.71 -12.17
C LYS A 128 28.13 -3.24 -12.39
N MET A 129 27.48 -2.54 -13.32
CA MET A 129 27.69 -1.10 -13.53
C MET A 129 27.18 -0.28 -12.34
N CYS A 130 25.98 -0.59 -11.86
CA CYS A 130 25.40 0.09 -10.70
C CYS A 130 26.26 -0.08 -9.43
N THR A 131 26.84 -1.26 -9.19
CA THR A 131 27.70 -1.50 -8.02
C THR A 131 29.09 -0.91 -8.15
N LYS A 132 29.64 -0.77 -9.37
CA LYS A 132 30.99 -0.23 -9.59
C LYS A 132 31.05 1.29 -9.70
N GLN A 133 30.03 1.94 -10.26
CA GLN A 133 30.12 3.37 -10.60
C GLN A 133 29.35 4.29 -9.65
N ASN A 134 28.56 3.79 -8.69
CA ASN A 134 27.54 4.59 -7.96
C ASN A 134 26.63 5.44 -8.87
N SER A 135 26.69 5.24 -10.19
CA SER A 135 25.92 5.96 -11.19
C SER A 135 24.97 4.98 -11.84
N LEU A 136 23.68 5.18 -11.57
CA LEU A 136 22.63 4.50 -12.31
C LEU A 136 22.70 4.90 -13.79
N PRO A 137 22.37 3.99 -14.73
CA PRO A 137 22.19 4.34 -16.12
C PRO A 137 21.28 5.58 -16.23
N PRO A 138 21.53 6.49 -17.18
CA PRO A 138 20.76 7.71 -17.31
C PRO A 138 19.27 7.38 -17.48
N CYS A 139 18.49 7.68 -16.43
CA CYS A 139 17.05 7.53 -16.43
C CYS A 139 16.43 8.77 -17.10
N LYS A 140 15.31 8.62 -17.81
CA LYS A 140 14.62 9.77 -18.41
C LYS A 140 14.26 10.76 -17.29
N LYS A 141 14.55 12.05 -17.48
CA LYS A 141 14.31 13.13 -16.50
C LYS A 141 12.89 13.10 -15.89
N LEU A 142 11.89 12.71 -16.69
CA LEU A 142 10.51 12.52 -16.23
C LEU A 142 10.39 11.56 -15.03
N TYR A 143 11.02 10.38 -15.09
CA TYR A 143 10.94 9.39 -14.02
C TYR A 143 11.75 9.80 -12.80
N VAL A 144 12.90 10.46 -13.01
CA VAL A 144 13.69 11.05 -11.92
C VAL A 144 12.85 12.09 -11.16
N ASN A 145 12.18 12.99 -11.88
CA ASN A 145 11.33 14.02 -11.29
C ASN A 145 10.12 13.43 -10.56
N ARG A 146 9.50 12.37 -11.12
CA ARG A 146 8.39 11.66 -10.45
C ARG A 146 8.85 10.99 -9.16
N ASN A 147 9.98 10.28 -9.19
CA ASN A 147 10.54 9.64 -8.00
C ASN A 147 10.93 10.68 -6.94
N HIS A 148 11.52 11.81 -7.34
CA HIS A 148 11.81 12.91 -6.42
C HIS A 148 10.53 13.48 -5.80
N ARG A 149 9.46 13.61 -6.59
CA ARG A 149 8.16 14.07 -6.08
C ARG A 149 7.57 13.06 -5.09
N LEU A 150 7.66 11.76 -5.35
CA LEU A 150 7.21 10.70 -4.45
C LEU A 150 7.97 10.74 -3.12
N ARG A 151 9.31 10.81 -3.16
CA ARG A 151 10.15 10.94 -1.96
C ARG A 151 9.78 12.19 -1.14
N ASN A 152 9.57 13.33 -1.80
CA ASN A 152 9.14 14.55 -1.13
C ASN A 152 7.74 14.45 -0.50
N LEU A 153 6.89 13.54 -0.96
CA LEU A 153 5.57 13.28 -0.37
C LEU A 153 5.70 12.32 0.82
N GLU A 154 6.51 11.28 0.70
CA GLU A 154 6.88 10.37 1.79
C GLU A 154 7.49 11.15 2.95
N ASP A 155 8.51 11.97 2.68
CA ASP A 155 9.17 12.82 3.69
C ASP A 155 8.21 13.78 4.38
N ARG A 156 7.22 14.31 3.66
CA ARG A 156 6.19 15.19 4.23
C ARG A 156 5.21 14.41 5.11
N SER A 157 4.82 13.21 4.68
CA SER A 157 3.94 12.34 5.44
C SER A 157 4.59 11.93 6.76
N VAL A 158 5.85 11.47 6.72
CA VAL A 158 6.60 11.07 7.92
C VAL A 158 6.75 12.24 8.90
N ARG A 159 7.07 13.44 8.41
CA ARG A 159 7.19 14.64 9.27
C ARG A 159 5.86 15.05 9.90
N SER A 160 4.74 14.87 9.21
CA SER A 160 3.42 15.19 9.74
C SER A 160 2.92 14.18 10.78
N CYS A 161 3.44 12.96 10.78
CA CYS A 161 3.09 11.92 11.77
C CYS A 161 3.95 11.97 13.04
N LEU A 162 5.08 12.69 13.00
CA LEU A 162 6.01 12.84 14.14
C LEU A 162 5.87 14.19 14.87
N ALA A 163 4.97 15.06 14.43
CA ALA A 163 4.66 16.36 15.03
C ALA A 163 3.27 16.34 15.67
#